data_AF-A0A7D5S1I5-F1
#
_entry.id   AF-A0A7D5S1I5-F1
#
_cell.length_a   1.000
_cell.length_b   1.000
_cell.length_c   1.000
_cell.angle_alpha   90.00
_cell.angle_beta   90.00
_cell.angle_gamma   90.00
#
_symmetry.space_group_name_H-M   'P 1'
#
loop_
_entity.id
_entity.type
_entity.pdbx_description
1 polymer ?
#
loop_
_entity_poly.entity_id
_entity_poly.type
_entity_poly.pdbx_seq_one_letter_code
_entity_poly.pdbx_strand_id
1 'polypeptide(L)'
;MSGKQLAEALRATQAIGDERQRAQALAALAPHIAKEDRSVVLDEALENARAIGNEWDSATALVAIARHFANEERPDVIAETLRCIHAINNEWHLAKALVALAPQLSGEQLAEAFQVAWHIDDEGIRTFALAALARYLLSEAREDMLAEVLQTVRTIGNEWDRSQVLAVLGPQIDGELLANGLESARAIGDEWLRAKALAALVSQLNYEERPGVLAEALKAARTVSNDWRRADALAALAPQLSGEERSGVLNEALRAARTIRDEPGQADALAALAPQLSGEERSDVLNEALRAARTIRNDWRRADALAALAPQLSEDHMRSAILDMLAALSRQGRRRGLECLESAAPALAGLGGELRSSKLSKRFAM
;
A
#
# COMPACT_ATOMS: atom_id res chain seq x y z
N MET A 1 10.02 12.88 -20.10
CA MET A 1 10.36 14.18 -19.46
C MET A 1 11.45 14.86 -20.25
N SER A 2 11.36 16.16 -20.47
CA SER A 2 12.47 16.93 -21.02
C SER A 2 13.64 17.00 -20.01
N GLY A 3 14.89 17.10 -20.47
CA GLY A 3 16.06 17.17 -19.56
C GLY A 3 15.99 18.32 -18.56
N LYS A 4 15.28 19.40 -18.89
CA LYS A 4 15.02 20.53 -17.99
C LYS A 4 14.06 20.18 -16.84
N GLN A 5 13.00 19.41 -17.13
CA GLN A 5 12.05 18.94 -16.12
C GLN A 5 12.69 17.94 -15.15
N LEU A 6 13.59 17.09 -15.64
CA LEU A 6 14.33 16.13 -14.81
C LEU A 6 15.30 16.83 -13.85
N ALA A 7 16.02 17.84 -14.32
CA ALA A 7 16.92 18.63 -13.47
C ALA A 7 16.18 19.42 -12.38
N GLU A 8 14.95 19.87 -12.65
CA GLU A 8 14.10 20.55 -11.67
C GLU A 8 13.52 19.58 -10.64
N ALA A 9 13.08 18.39 -11.09
CA ALA A 9 12.62 17.33 -10.19
C ALA A 9 13.73 16.85 -9.24
N LEU A 10 14.97 16.71 -9.74
CA LEU A 10 16.12 16.33 -8.92
C LEU A 10 16.41 17.40 -7.85
N ARG A 11 16.46 18.68 -8.22
CA ARG A 11 16.67 19.77 -7.24
C ARG A 11 15.55 19.85 -6.19
N ALA A 12 14.30 19.66 -6.62
CA ALA A 12 13.17 19.64 -5.69
C ALA A 12 13.28 18.47 -4.69
N THR A 13 13.74 17.31 -5.18
CA THR A 13 13.98 16.12 -4.36
C THR A 13 15.12 16.33 -3.36
N GLN A 14 16.22 16.93 -3.80
CA GLN A 14 17.37 17.25 -2.93
C GLN A 14 17.03 18.28 -1.85
N ALA A 15 16.01 19.12 -2.07
CA ALA A 15 15.54 20.09 -1.09
C ALA A 15 14.60 19.48 -0.02
N ILE A 16 14.24 18.20 -0.13
CA ILE A 16 13.44 17.51 0.88
C ILE A 16 14.29 17.37 2.15
N GLY A 17 13.76 17.83 3.29
CA GLY A 17 14.49 17.81 4.57
C GLY A 17 14.54 16.43 5.22
N ASP A 18 13.51 15.61 4.99
CA ASP A 18 13.40 14.26 5.53
C ASP A 18 14.23 13.25 4.70
N GLU A 19 15.04 12.46 5.38
CA GLU A 19 15.99 11.53 4.76
C GLU A 19 15.29 10.35 4.07
N ARG A 20 14.20 9.84 4.65
CA ARG A 20 13.42 8.73 4.09
C ARG A 20 12.74 9.15 2.81
N GLN A 21 12.08 10.29 2.83
CA GLN A 21 11.41 10.85 1.67
C GLN A 21 12.38 11.16 0.54
N ARG A 22 13.51 11.79 0.88
CA ARG A 22 14.56 12.12 -0.08
C ARG A 22 15.08 10.84 -0.74
N ALA A 23 15.37 9.81 0.05
CA ALA A 23 15.80 8.50 -0.45
C ALA A 23 14.77 7.87 -1.42
N GLN A 24 13.49 7.84 -1.04
CA GLN A 24 12.43 7.25 -1.87
C GLN A 24 12.17 8.03 -3.17
N ALA A 25 12.16 9.35 -3.10
CA ALA A 25 11.96 10.20 -4.28
C ALA A 25 13.14 10.11 -5.26
N LEU A 26 14.38 10.05 -4.76
CA LEU A 26 15.57 9.80 -5.60
C LEU A 26 15.48 8.42 -6.29
N ALA A 27 15.07 7.38 -5.54
CA ALA A 27 14.85 6.04 -6.09
C ALA A 27 13.79 6.03 -7.20
N ALA A 28 12.67 6.73 -7.00
CA ALA A 28 11.59 6.84 -7.99
C ALA A 28 12.01 7.59 -9.26
N LEU A 29 12.93 8.54 -9.15
CA LEU A 29 13.46 9.29 -10.29
C LEU A 29 14.52 8.48 -11.08
N ALA A 30 15.24 7.56 -10.43
CA ALA A 30 16.35 6.82 -11.04
C ALA A 30 16.03 6.18 -12.41
N PRO A 31 14.87 5.53 -12.64
CA PRO A 31 14.51 4.97 -13.95
C PRO A 31 14.41 6.01 -15.08
N HIS A 32 14.15 7.27 -14.75
CA HIS A 32 13.96 8.38 -15.69
C HIS A 32 15.24 9.18 -15.95
N ILE A 33 16.33 8.84 -15.28
CA ILE A 33 17.65 9.47 -15.43
C ILE A 33 18.47 8.72 -16.46
N ALA A 34 19.29 9.48 -17.20
CA ALA A 34 20.27 8.95 -18.13
C ALA A 34 21.19 7.95 -17.43
N LYS A 35 21.63 6.91 -18.15
CA LYS A 35 22.35 5.79 -17.52
C LYS A 35 23.64 6.24 -16.84
N GLU A 36 24.25 7.29 -17.37
CA GLU A 36 25.51 7.88 -16.94
C GLU A 36 25.39 8.58 -15.56
N ASP A 37 24.23 9.19 -15.27
CA ASP A 37 23.98 9.93 -14.03
C ASP A 37 23.19 9.11 -12.99
N ARG A 38 22.68 7.94 -13.38
CA ARG A 38 21.81 7.12 -12.53
C ARG A 38 22.53 6.58 -11.29
N SER A 39 23.79 6.17 -11.43
CA SER A 39 24.58 5.65 -10.29
C SER A 39 24.72 6.72 -9.22
N VAL A 40 25.08 7.95 -9.60
CA VAL A 40 25.21 9.08 -8.66
C VAL A 40 23.94 9.34 -7.87
N VAL A 41 22.78 9.28 -8.54
CA VAL A 41 21.48 9.49 -7.86
C VAL A 41 21.10 8.32 -6.96
N LEU A 42 21.45 7.09 -7.35
CA LEU A 42 21.22 5.92 -6.51
C LEU A 42 22.16 5.89 -5.29
N ASP A 43 23.40 6.32 -5.43
CA ASP A 43 24.36 6.49 -4.33
C ASP A 43 23.86 7.55 -3.35
N GLU A 44 23.40 8.69 -3.85
CA GLU A 44 22.76 9.73 -3.04
C GLU A 44 21.52 9.16 -2.32
N ALA A 45 20.69 8.35 -3.00
CA ALA A 45 19.54 7.71 -2.36
C ALA A 45 19.97 6.75 -1.24
N LEU A 46 21.05 5.98 -1.43
CA LEU A 46 21.60 5.08 -0.41
C LEU A 46 22.15 5.84 0.79
N GLU A 47 22.92 6.91 0.58
CA GLU A 47 23.43 7.76 1.66
C GLU A 47 22.28 8.31 2.51
N ASN A 48 21.21 8.73 1.87
CA ASN A 48 20.01 9.20 2.55
C ASN A 48 19.31 8.07 3.31
N ALA A 49 19.18 6.88 2.72
CA ALA A 49 18.58 5.73 3.38
C ALA A 49 19.39 5.29 4.63
N ARG A 50 20.72 5.42 4.58
CA ARG A 50 21.64 5.13 5.68
C ARG A 50 21.60 6.17 6.80
N ALA A 51 21.25 7.42 6.48
CA ALA A 51 21.13 8.48 7.47
C ALA A 51 19.88 8.35 8.35
N ILE A 52 18.86 7.61 7.88
CA ILE A 52 17.61 7.40 8.61
C ILE A 52 17.87 6.65 9.92
N GLY A 53 17.56 7.31 11.03
CA GLY A 53 17.77 6.74 12.37
C GLY A 53 16.78 5.64 12.78
N ASN A 54 15.64 5.49 12.10
CA ASN A 54 14.67 4.42 12.35
C ASN A 54 14.95 3.22 11.43
N GLU A 55 15.12 2.04 12.02
CA GLU A 55 15.55 0.84 11.30
C GLU A 55 14.50 0.34 10.28
N TRP A 56 13.21 0.48 10.60
CA TRP A 56 12.12 0.11 9.69
C TRP A 56 12.05 1.05 8.48
N ASP A 57 12.15 2.36 8.73
CA ASP A 57 12.12 3.37 7.68
C ASP A 57 13.35 3.28 6.77
N SER A 58 14.52 3.01 7.37
CA SER A 58 15.77 2.73 6.65
C SER A 58 15.64 1.48 5.79
N ALA A 59 15.21 0.35 6.36
CA ALA A 59 15.00 -0.89 5.62
C ALA A 59 14.00 -0.72 4.46
N THR A 60 12.90 0.00 4.69
CA THR A 60 11.89 0.26 3.66
C THR A 60 12.46 1.09 2.50
N ALA A 61 13.26 2.12 2.81
CA ALA A 61 13.94 2.93 1.80
C ALA A 61 14.95 2.07 1.00
N LEU A 62 15.76 1.27 1.70
CA LEU A 62 16.75 0.38 1.07
C LEU A 62 16.10 -0.67 0.16
N VAL A 63 14.99 -1.30 0.57
CA VAL A 63 14.21 -2.23 -0.28
C VAL A 63 13.71 -1.54 -1.56
N ALA A 64 13.24 -0.30 -1.45
CA ALA A 64 12.76 0.48 -2.58
C ALA A 64 13.90 0.88 -3.53
N ILE A 65 15.08 1.16 -2.99
CA ILE A 65 16.28 1.53 -3.76
C ILE A 65 16.90 0.30 -4.45
N ALA A 66 17.03 -0.83 -3.75
CA ALA A 66 17.71 -2.04 -4.22
C ALA A 66 17.20 -2.56 -5.57
N ARG A 67 15.90 -2.41 -5.85
CA ARG A 67 15.27 -2.85 -7.12
C ARG A 67 15.82 -2.14 -8.36
N HIS A 68 16.44 -0.97 -8.18
CA HIS A 68 16.94 -0.13 -9.26
C HIS A 68 18.42 -0.36 -9.57
N PHE A 69 19.15 -1.08 -8.72
CA PHE A 69 20.56 -1.43 -8.93
C PHE A 69 20.71 -2.55 -9.96
N ALA A 70 21.80 -2.49 -10.74
CA ALA A 70 22.19 -3.55 -11.67
C ALA A 70 22.97 -4.67 -10.93
N ASN A 71 23.20 -5.80 -11.62
CA ASN A 71 23.64 -7.07 -11.00
C ASN A 71 24.93 -7.01 -10.18
N GLU A 72 25.85 -6.07 -10.43
CA GLU A 72 27.14 -6.02 -9.73
C GLU A 72 27.04 -5.42 -8.32
N GLU A 73 26.23 -4.37 -8.13
CA GLU A 73 26.09 -3.65 -6.85
C GLU A 73 24.88 -4.14 -6.03
N ARG A 74 23.90 -4.76 -6.70
CA ARG A 74 22.66 -5.23 -6.07
C ARG A 74 22.90 -6.21 -4.89
N PRO A 75 23.84 -7.18 -4.94
CA PRO A 75 24.06 -8.11 -3.82
C PRO A 75 24.47 -7.40 -2.53
N ASP A 76 25.34 -6.39 -2.63
CA ASP A 76 25.83 -5.64 -1.47
C ASP A 76 24.71 -4.81 -0.82
N VAL A 77 23.88 -4.17 -1.64
CA VAL A 77 22.71 -3.41 -1.16
C VAL A 77 21.67 -4.34 -0.53
N ILE A 78 21.44 -5.54 -1.08
CA ILE A 78 20.54 -6.54 -0.46
C ILE A 78 21.10 -7.01 0.87
N ALA A 79 22.40 -7.32 0.94
CA ALA A 79 23.04 -7.74 2.19
C ALA A 79 22.97 -6.64 3.27
N GLU A 80 23.14 -5.37 2.88
CA GLU A 80 22.92 -4.23 3.77
C GLU A 80 21.47 -4.12 4.22
N THR A 81 20.52 -4.25 3.29
CA THR A 81 19.10 -4.22 3.60
C THR A 81 18.73 -5.31 4.61
N LEU A 82 19.23 -6.53 4.42
CA LEU A 82 19.03 -7.63 5.37
C LEU A 82 19.58 -7.29 6.75
N ARG A 83 20.77 -6.68 6.86
CA ARG A 83 21.31 -6.24 8.16
C ARG A 83 20.40 -5.22 8.85
N CYS A 84 19.85 -4.25 8.11
CA CYS A 84 18.88 -3.31 8.65
C CYS A 84 17.59 -4.00 9.09
N ILE A 85 17.10 -4.96 8.30
CA ILE A 85 15.91 -5.76 8.65
C ILE A 85 16.11 -6.52 9.96
N HIS A 86 17.28 -7.16 10.15
CA HIS A 86 17.61 -7.86 11.40
C HIS A 86 17.67 -6.95 12.63
N ALA A 87 17.86 -5.64 12.46
CA ALA A 87 17.87 -4.67 13.55
C ALA A 87 16.45 -4.17 13.93
N ILE A 88 15.41 -4.55 13.19
CA ILE A 88 14.04 -4.11 13.47
C ILE A 88 13.49 -4.84 14.70
N ASN A 89 13.20 -4.08 15.76
CA ASN A 89 12.64 -4.63 17.01
C ASN A 89 11.13 -4.91 16.96
N ASN A 90 10.39 -4.29 16.03
CA ASN A 90 8.94 -4.51 15.90
C ASN A 90 8.68 -5.67 14.93
N GLU A 91 8.12 -6.76 15.43
CA GLU A 91 7.92 -8.00 14.66
C GLU A 91 7.06 -7.81 13.40
N TRP A 92 6.04 -6.95 13.46
CA TRP A 92 5.20 -6.66 12.29
C TRP A 92 5.98 -5.94 11.20
N HIS A 93 6.78 -4.94 11.58
CA HIS A 93 7.68 -4.24 10.67
C HIS A 93 8.75 -5.19 10.12
N LEU A 94 9.32 -6.06 10.95
CA LEU A 94 10.27 -7.09 10.54
C LEU A 94 9.66 -7.99 9.45
N ALA A 95 8.49 -8.57 9.72
CA ALA A 95 7.76 -9.42 8.77
C ALA A 95 7.47 -8.68 7.45
N LYS A 96 6.99 -7.45 7.52
CA LYS A 96 6.71 -6.64 6.33
C LYS A 96 7.97 -6.35 5.51
N ALA A 97 9.09 -6.08 6.16
CA ALA A 97 10.34 -5.78 5.47
C ALA A 97 10.89 -7.03 4.76
N LEU A 98 10.86 -8.20 5.43
CA LEU A 98 11.23 -9.48 4.83
C LEU A 98 10.40 -9.77 3.57
N VAL A 99 9.07 -9.62 3.67
CA VAL A 99 8.16 -9.85 2.55
C VAL A 99 8.40 -8.88 1.40
N ALA A 100 8.69 -7.60 1.70
CA ALA A 100 8.96 -6.60 0.69
C ALA A 100 10.30 -6.84 -0.05
N LEU A 101 11.29 -7.41 0.65
CA LEU A 101 12.60 -7.74 0.07
C LEU A 101 12.59 -9.07 -0.70
N ALA A 102 11.72 -10.01 -0.34
CA ALA A 102 11.64 -11.36 -0.90
C ALA A 102 11.73 -11.48 -2.44
N PRO A 103 11.05 -10.64 -3.26
CA PRO A 103 11.19 -10.72 -4.73
C PRO A 103 12.62 -10.48 -5.26
N GLN A 104 13.52 -9.94 -4.43
CA GLN A 104 14.88 -9.57 -4.80
C GLN A 104 15.92 -10.58 -4.27
N LEU A 105 15.51 -11.55 -3.44
CA LEU A 105 16.41 -12.46 -2.76
C LEU A 105 16.87 -13.63 -3.65
N SER A 106 18.12 -14.05 -3.46
CA SER A 106 18.61 -15.34 -3.95
C SER A 106 18.01 -16.51 -3.15
N GLY A 107 18.17 -17.75 -3.61
CA GLY A 107 17.66 -18.93 -2.88
C GLY A 107 18.23 -19.07 -1.47
N GLU A 108 19.52 -18.75 -1.27
CA GLU A 108 20.16 -18.77 0.05
C GLU A 108 19.61 -17.67 0.96
N GLN A 109 19.47 -16.45 0.43
CA GLN A 109 18.92 -15.32 1.20
C GLN A 109 17.43 -15.50 1.51
N LEU A 110 16.69 -16.17 0.62
CA LEU A 110 15.30 -16.54 0.88
C LEU A 110 15.22 -17.54 2.03
N ALA A 111 16.10 -18.54 2.08
CA ALA A 111 16.18 -19.48 3.19
C ALA A 111 16.51 -18.78 4.52
N GLU A 112 17.42 -17.80 4.51
CA GLU A 112 17.68 -16.93 5.67
C GLU A 112 16.42 -16.16 6.08
N ALA A 113 15.71 -15.52 5.13
CA ALA A 113 14.47 -14.80 5.42
C ALA A 113 13.38 -15.70 6.04
N PHE A 114 13.28 -16.96 5.60
CA PHE A 114 12.41 -17.96 6.23
C PHE A 114 12.84 -18.29 7.66
N GLN A 115 14.15 -18.45 7.91
CA GLN A 115 14.65 -18.68 9.27
C GLN A 115 14.32 -17.51 10.18
N VAL A 116 14.50 -16.27 9.74
CA VAL A 116 14.12 -15.08 10.53
C VAL A 116 12.63 -15.06 10.80
N ALA A 117 11.80 -15.30 9.77
CA ALA A 117 10.35 -15.36 9.93
C ALA A 117 9.93 -16.44 10.95
N TRP A 118 10.61 -17.60 10.97
CA TRP A 118 10.33 -18.68 11.91
C TRP A 118 10.58 -18.31 13.38
N HIS A 119 11.49 -17.38 13.64
CA HIS A 119 11.84 -16.92 14.99
C HIS A 119 11.02 -15.70 15.46
N ILE A 120 10.02 -15.26 14.68
CA ILE A 120 9.04 -14.28 15.16
C ILE A 120 8.18 -14.92 16.26
N ASP A 121 8.06 -14.27 17.41
CA ASP A 121 7.36 -14.81 18.58
C ASP A 121 5.84 -14.82 18.35
N ASP A 122 5.27 -13.71 17.87
CA ASP A 122 3.84 -13.63 17.57
C ASP A 122 3.43 -14.62 16.45
N GLU A 123 2.55 -15.54 16.79
CA GLU A 123 2.09 -16.60 15.88
C GLU A 123 1.39 -16.05 14.63
N GLY A 124 0.60 -14.98 14.78
CA GLY A 124 -0.10 -14.35 13.67
C GLY A 124 0.87 -13.72 12.68
N ILE A 125 1.83 -12.95 13.20
CA ILE A 125 2.86 -12.27 12.40
C ILE A 125 3.80 -13.28 11.74
N ARG A 126 4.26 -14.30 12.49
CA ARG A 126 5.07 -15.40 11.96
C ARG A 126 4.37 -16.09 10.80
N THR A 127 3.12 -16.49 11.00
CA THR A 127 2.33 -17.20 9.99
C THR A 127 2.11 -16.32 8.75
N PHE A 128 1.86 -15.01 8.94
CA PHE A 128 1.76 -14.06 7.84
C PHE A 128 3.04 -13.97 7.01
N ALA A 129 4.20 -13.85 7.67
CA ALA A 129 5.49 -13.76 7.01
C ALA A 129 5.77 -15.03 6.19
N LEU A 130 5.59 -16.21 6.81
CA LEU A 130 5.80 -17.51 6.15
C LEU A 130 4.87 -17.71 4.95
N ALA A 131 3.57 -17.39 5.10
CA ALA A 131 2.60 -17.46 4.01
C ALA A 131 2.99 -16.58 2.81
N ALA A 132 3.54 -15.39 3.09
CA ALA A 132 3.95 -14.44 2.07
C ALA A 132 5.26 -14.85 1.39
N LEU A 133 6.21 -15.41 2.14
CA LEU A 133 7.47 -15.91 1.60
C LEU A 133 7.29 -17.21 0.79
N ALA A 134 6.29 -18.05 1.13
CA ALA A 134 5.99 -19.33 0.47
C ALA A 134 5.83 -19.19 -1.06
N ARG A 135 5.39 -18.04 -1.54
CA ARG A 135 5.21 -17.77 -2.97
C ARG A 135 6.50 -17.84 -3.81
N TYR A 136 7.66 -17.74 -3.15
CA TYR A 136 8.98 -17.75 -3.78
C TYR A 136 9.66 -19.13 -3.69
N LEU A 137 9.01 -20.12 -3.08
CA LEU A 137 9.49 -21.50 -3.02
C LEU A 137 9.20 -22.28 -4.32
N LEU A 138 9.98 -23.34 -4.53
CA LEU A 138 9.70 -24.35 -5.56
C LEU A 138 8.42 -25.14 -5.23
N SER A 139 7.74 -25.67 -6.25
CA SER A 139 6.37 -26.20 -6.13
C SER A 139 6.15 -27.18 -4.98
N GLU A 140 7.04 -28.18 -4.79
CA GLU A 140 6.88 -29.18 -3.72
C GLU A 140 7.01 -28.55 -2.32
N ALA A 141 8.11 -27.84 -2.05
CA ALA A 141 8.32 -27.16 -0.78
C ALA A 141 7.28 -26.07 -0.50
N ARG A 142 6.73 -25.47 -1.56
CA ARG A 142 5.65 -24.48 -1.48
C ARG A 142 4.37 -25.13 -0.99
N GLU A 143 3.97 -26.28 -1.53
CA GLU A 143 2.73 -26.96 -1.16
C GLU A 143 2.77 -27.41 0.31
N ASP A 144 3.87 -28.00 0.75
CA ASP A 144 4.10 -28.39 2.14
C ASP A 144 4.02 -27.19 3.10
N MET A 145 4.68 -26.08 2.74
CA MET A 145 4.64 -24.84 3.52
C MET A 145 3.23 -24.23 3.58
N LEU A 146 2.50 -24.20 2.47
CA LEU A 146 1.13 -23.68 2.44
C LEU A 146 0.19 -24.53 3.29
N ALA A 147 0.37 -25.86 3.30
CA ALA A 147 -0.38 -26.76 4.16
C ALA A 147 -0.10 -26.51 5.65
N GLU A 148 1.17 -26.36 6.04
CA GLU A 148 1.57 -26.06 7.42
C GLU A 148 1.04 -24.71 7.91
N VAL A 149 1.16 -23.67 7.08
CA VAL A 149 0.60 -22.34 7.35
C VAL A 149 -0.91 -22.44 7.56
N LEU A 150 -1.65 -23.18 6.71
CA LEU A 150 -3.10 -23.36 6.87
C LEU A 150 -3.49 -24.11 8.14
N GLN A 151 -2.69 -25.08 8.61
CA GLN A 151 -2.93 -25.68 9.93
C GLN A 151 -2.79 -24.66 11.05
N THR A 152 -1.78 -23.80 10.96
CA THR A 152 -1.56 -22.74 11.96
C THR A 152 -2.67 -21.69 11.94
N VAL A 153 -3.20 -21.34 10.75
CA VAL A 153 -4.35 -20.42 10.62
C VAL A 153 -5.56 -20.86 11.44
N ARG A 154 -5.76 -22.18 11.62
CA ARG A 154 -6.87 -22.71 12.43
C ARG A 154 -6.71 -22.43 13.92
N THR A 155 -5.49 -22.22 14.41
CA THR A 155 -5.17 -22.04 15.84
C THR A 155 -4.89 -20.60 16.25
N ILE A 156 -4.60 -19.70 15.28
CA ILE A 156 -4.37 -18.28 15.56
C ILE A 156 -5.57 -17.68 16.30
N GLY A 157 -5.36 -17.19 17.52
CA GLY A 157 -6.42 -16.61 18.34
C GLY A 157 -6.93 -15.25 17.83
N ASN A 158 -6.08 -14.48 17.17
CA ASN A 158 -6.43 -13.18 16.62
C ASN A 158 -7.10 -13.31 15.25
N GLU A 159 -8.39 -12.99 15.17
CA GLU A 159 -9.16 -13.04 13.92
C GLU A 159 -8.63 -12.07 12.85
N TRP A 160 -8.04 -10.94 13.25
CA TRP A 160 -7.41 -10.00 12.33
C TRP A 160 -6.26 -10.68 11.59
N ASP A 161 -5.37 -11.33 12.33
CA ASP A 161 -4.21 -12.01 11.75
C ASP A 161 -4.65 -13.19 10.88
N ARG A 162 -5.64 -13.98 11.32
CA ARG A 162 -6.25 -15.03 10.49
C ARG A 162 -6.74 -14.51 9.14
N SER A 163 -7.46 -13.39 9.15
CA SER A 163 -7.96 -12.76 7.91
C SER A 163 -6.81 -12.28 7.02
N GLN A 164 -5.76 -11.68 7.61
CA GLN A 164 -4.59 -11.21 6.86
C GLN A 164 -3.81 -12.37 6.22
N VAL A 165 -3.60 -13.48 6.95
CA VAL A 165 -2.94 -14.66 6.42
C VAL A 165 -3.73 -15.26 5.26
N LEU A 166 -5.06 -15.43 5.42
CA LEU A 166 -5.93 -15.94 4.36
C LEU A 166 -5.93 -15.03 3.11
N ALA A 167 -5.82 -13.71 3.30
CA ALA A 167 -5.70 -12.78 2.19
C ALA A 167 -4.41 -12.99 1.37
N VAL A 168 -3.29 -13.31 2.05
CA VAL A 168 -2.02 -13.62 1.39
C VAL A 168 -2.02 -15.00 0.74
N LEU A 169 -2.70 -15.97 1.35
CA LEU A 169 -2.82 -17.33 0.84
C LEU A 169 -3.74 -17.44 -0.36
N GLY A 170 -4.77 -16.60 -0.48
CA GLY A 170 -5.79 -16.73 -1.51
C GLY A 170 -5.25 -16.92 -2.93
N PRO A 171 -4.35 -16.07 -3.43
CA PRO A 171 -3.76 -16.24 -4.76
C PRO A 171 -2.81 -17.45 -4.92
N GLN A 172 -2.60 -18.23 -3.85
CA GLN A 172 -1.59 -19.27 -3.76
C GLN A 172 -2.14 -20.68 -3.54
N ILE A 173 -3.39 -20.81 -3.11
CA ILE A 173 -4.00 -22.08 -2.72
C ILE A 173 -5.14 -22.46 -3.66
N ASP A 174 -5.21 -23.75 -3.99
CA ASP A 174 -6.26 -24.38 -4.78
C ASP A 174 -6.65 -25.74 -4.15
N GLY A 175 -7.58 -26.46 -4.77
CA GLY A 175 -7.96 -27.82 -4.38
C GLY A 175 -8.29 -27.97 -2.88
N GLU A 176 -7.64 -28.92 -2.22
CA GLU A 176 -7.85 -29.21 -0.79
C GLU A 176 -7.39 -28.07 0.12
N LEU A 177 -6.31 -27.37 -0.23
CA LEU A 177 -5.82 -26.22 0.53
C LEU A 177 -6.83 -25.08 0.50
N LEU A 178 -7.48 -24.84 -0.65
CA LEU A 178 -8.56 -23.85 -0.77
C LEU A 178 -9.77 -24.21 0.10
N ALA A 179 -10.16 -25.49 0.15
CA ALA A 179 -11.24 -25.95 1.03
C ALA A 179 -10.93 -25.69 2.51
N ASN A 180 -9.71 -25.98 2.96
CA ASN A 180 -9.23 -25.69 4.32
C ASN A 180 -9.19 -24.18 4.61
N GLY A 181 -8.78 -23.37 3.62
CA GLY A 181 -8.80 -21.91 3.70
C GLY A 181 -10.21 -21.35 3.86
N LEU A 182 -11.19 -21.88 3.11
CA LEU A 182 -12.59 -21.49 3.22
C LEU A 182 -13.18 -21.83 4.59
N GLU A 183 -12.92 -23.03 5.12
CA GLU A 183 -13.32 -23.41 6.47
C GLU A 183 -12.78 -22.42 7.51
N SER A 184 -11.48 -22.11 7.41
CA SER A 184 -10.82 -21.15 8.29
C SER A 184 -11.40 -19.74 8.17
N ALA A 185 -11.76 -19.29 6.96
CA ALA A 185 -12.42 -18.01 6.73
C ALA A 185 -13.83 -17.99 7.35
N ARG A 186 -14.60 -19.07 7.21
CA ARG A 186 -15.96 -19.20 7.76
C ARG A 186 -15.99 -19.20 9.29
N ALA A 187 -14.94 -19.74 9.91
CA ALA A 187 -14.76 -19.75 11.36
C ALA A 187 -14.34 -18.39 11.95
N ILE A 188 -14.25 -17.31 11.16
CA ILE A 188 -14.02 -15.95 11.66
C ILE A 188 -15.37 -15.37 12.13
N GLY A 189 -15.42 -14.91 13.38
CA GLY A 189 -16.60 -14.32 14.01
C GLY A 189 -16.89 -12.89 13.55
N ASP A 190 -15.87 -12.03 13.45
CA ASP A 190 -16.04 -10.67 12.93
C ASP A 190 -16.43 -10.69 11.44
N GLU A 191 -17.58 -10.12 11.14
CA GLU A 191 -18.20 -10.21 9.81
C GLU A 191 -17.40 -9.47 8.74
N TRP A 192 -16.72 -8.39 9.10
CA TRP A 192 -15.85 -7.65 8.17
C TRP A 192 -14.62 -8.48 7.84
N LEU A 193 -14.00 -9.08 8.84
CA LEU A 193 -12.83 -9.93 8.64
C LEU A 193 -13.14 -11.21 7.87
N ARG A 194 -14.30 -11.82 8.14
CA ARG A 194 -14.81 -12.95 7.37
C ARG A 194 -15.06 -12.57 5.91
N ALA A 195 -15.71 -11.42 5.66
CA ALA A 195 -15.95 -10.96 4.30
C ALA A 195 -14.64 -10.74 3.52
N LYS A 196 -13.63 -10.12 4.14
CA LYS A 196 -12.30 -9.93 3.49
C LYS A 196 -11.59 -11.26 3.22
N ALA A 197 -11.61 -12.17 4.18
CA ALA A 197 -11.01 -13.49 4.03
C ALA A 197 -11.68 -14.28 2.88
N LEU A 198 -13.01 -14.34 2.85
CA LEU A 198 -13.73 -15.00 1.76
C LEU A 198 -13.48 -14.33 0.41
N ALA A 199 -13.47 -12.99 0.35
CA ALA A 199 -13.19 -12.23 -0.88
C ALA A 199 -11.85 -12.61 -1.52
N ALA A 200 -10.81 -12.82 -0.71
CA ALA A 200 -9.49 -13.22 -1.20
C ALA A 200 -9.47 -14.62 -1.81
N LEU A 201 -10.28 -15.54 -1.29
CA LEU A 201 -10.36 -16.94 -1.73
C LEU A 201 -11.25 -17.11 -2.98
N VAL A 202 -12.22 -16.23 -3.20
CA VAL A 202 -13.20 -16.32 -4.30
C VAL A 202 -12.54 -16.43 -5.69
N SER A 203 -11.39 -15.78 -5.88
CA SER A 203 -10.70 -15.75 -7.18
C SER A 203 -10.19 -17.11 -7.67
N GLN A 204 -9.99 -18.07 -6.75
CA GLN A 204 -9.47 -19.41 -7.07
C GLN A 204 -10.57 -20.46 -7.22
N LEU A 205 -11.83 -20.10 -6.97
CA LEU A 205 -12.94 -21.03 -7.04
C LEU A 205 -13.34 -21.33 -8.48
N ASN A 206 -13.73 -22.59 -8.70
CA ASN A 206 -14.37 -23.02 -9.94
C ASN A 206 -15.76 -22.36 -10.10
N TYR A 207 -16.34 -22.52 -11.29
CA TYR A 207 -17.65 -21.94 -11.65
C TYR A 207 -18.80 -22.39 -10.72
N GLU A 208 -18.73 -23.58 -10.13
CA GLU A 208 -19.83 -24.14 -9.33
C GLU A 208 -19.85 -23.60 -7.90
N GLU A 209 -18.69 -23.50 -7.26
CA GLU A 209 -18.57 -23.07 -5.86
C GLU A 209 -18.54 -21.54 -5.71
N ARG A 210 -18.02 -20.85 -6.73
CA ARG A 210 -17.81 -19.40 -6.71
C ARG A 210 -19.07 -18.60 -6.36
N PRO A 211 -20.26 -18.84 -6.96
CA PRO A 211 -21.46 -18.06 -6.64
C PRO A 211 -21.88 -18.21 -5.17
N GLY A 212 -21.77 -19.42 -4.60
CA GLY A 212 -22.15 -19.70 -3.22
C GLY A 212 -21.27 -18.97 -2.21
N VAL A 213 -19.95 -19.05 -2.38
CA VAL A 213 -18.98 -18.36 -1.51
C VAL A 213 -19.05 -16.85 -1.68
N LEU A 214 -19.26 -16.35 -2.90
CA LEU A 214 -19.43 -14.92 -3.16
C LEU A 214 -20.70 -14.37 -2.50
N ALA A 215 -21.82 -15.10 -2.55
CA ALA A 215 -23.04 -14.74 -1.84
C ALA A 215 -22.85 -14.73 -0.31
N GLU A 216 -22.10 -15.68 0.24
CA GLU A 216 -21.73 -15.71 1.65
C GLU A 216 -20.90 -14.48 2.05
N ALA A 217 -19.88 -14.14 1.26
CA ALA A 217 -19.03 -12.98 1.51
C ALA A 217 -19.81 -11.66 1.43
N LEU A 218 -20.70 -11.52 0.44
CA LEU A 218 -21.59 -10.36 0.30
C LEU A 218 -22.57 -10.24 1.47
N LYS A 219 -23.12 -11.36 1.93
CA LYS A 219 -23.98 -11.36 3.11
C LYS A 219 -23.22 -10.86 4.34
N ALA A 220 -22.02 -11.39 4.58
CA ALA A 220 -21.17 -10.94 5.69
C ALA A 220 -20.81 -9.45 5.55
N ALA A 221 -20.45 -8.98 4.36
CA ALA A 221 -20.14 -7.56 4.13
C ALA A 221 -21.35 -6.66 4.43
N ARG A 222 -22.55 -7.06 4.04
CA ARG A 222 -23.79 -6.28 4.24
C ARG A 222 -24.24 -6.19 5.70
N THR A 223 -23.91 -7.16 6.54
CA THR A 223 -24.28 -7.16 7.96
C THR A 223 -23.35 -6.28 8.81
N VAL A 224 -22.17 -5.92 8.28
CA VAL A 224 -21.21 -5.05 8.96
C VAL A 224 -21.85 -3.71 9.34
N SER A 225 -21.90 -3.44 10.64
CA SER A 225 -22.53 -2.23 11.18
C SER A 225 -21.70 -0.96 10.96
N ASN A 226 -20.37 -1.07 10.96
CA ASN A 226 -19.49 0.07 10.72
C ASN A 226 -19.43 0.41 9.23
N ASP A 227 -19.84 1.62 8.86
CA ASP A 227 -19.98 2.05 7.47
C ASP A 227 -18.67 2.02 6.67
N TRP A 228 -17.55 2.37 7.30
CA TRP A 228 -16.22 2.28 6.67
C TRP A 228 -15.85 0.83 6.37
N ARG A 229 -15.99 -0.07 7.35
CA ARG A 229 -15.73 -1.51 7.18
C ARG A 229 -16.66 -2.14 6.14
N ARG A 230 -17.93 -1.72 6.11
CA ARG A 230 -18.92 -2.19 5.13
C ARG A 230 -18.55 -1.74 3.72
N ALA A 231 -18.21 -0.46 3.54
CA ALA A 231 -17.76 0.07 2.24
C ALA A 231 -16.51 -0.67 1.74
N ASP A 232 -15.50 -0.85 2.61
CA ASP A 232 -14.26 -1.58 2.31
C ASP A 232 -14.52 -3.05 1.89
N ALA A 233 -15.34 -3.79 2.63
CA ALA A 233 -15.67 -5.18 2.29
C ALA A 233 -16.42 -5.30 0.95
N LEU A 234 -17.41 -4.43 0.71
CA LEU A 234 -18.16 -4.42 -0.55
C LEU A 234 -17.26 -4.01 -1.74
N ALA A 235 -16.37 -3.04 -1.54
CA ALA A 235 -15.38 -2.63 -2.53
C ALA A 235 -14.42 -3.76 -2.90
N ALA A 236 -14.02 -4.59 -1.94
CA ALA A 236 -13.13 -5.74 -2.19
C ALA A 236 -13.83 -6.86 -2.99
N LEU A 237 -15.16 -6.99 -2.88
CA LEU A 237 -15.94 -8.01 -3.58
C LEU A 237 -16.37 -7.59 -4.98
N ALA A 238 -16.47 -6.29 -5.27
CA ALA A 238 -16.90 -5.77 -6.57
C ALA A 238 -16.10 -6.29 -7.78
N PRO A 239 -14.76 -6.46 -7.73
CA PRO A 239 -14.01 -7.05 -8.84
C PRO A 239 -14.36 -8.51 -9.14
N GLN A 240 -15.02 -9.21 -8.22
CA GLN A 240 -15.41 -10.61 -8.40
C GLN A 240 -16.78 -10.78 -9.08
N LEU A 241 -17.50 -9.68 -9.29
CA LEU A 241 -18.85 -9.61 -9.86
C LEU A 241 -18.83 -9.07 -11.29
N SER A 242 -19.93 -9.26 -12.01
CA SER A 242 -20.13 -8.73 -13.37
C SER A 242 -21.53 -8.11 -13.54
N GLY A 243 -21.70 -7.30 -14.58
CA GLY A 243 -23.00 -6.74 -14.96
C GLY A 243 -23.69 -5.94 -13.84
N GLU A 244 -25.00 -6.15 -13.70
CA GLU A 244 -25.86 -5.43 -12.75
C GLU A 244 -25.50 -5.69 -11.28
N GLU A 245 -25.06 -6.90 -10.95
CA GLU A 245 -24.68 -7.25 -9.57
C GLU A 245 -23.47 -6.43 -9.12
N ARG A 246 -22.46 -6.29 -10.00
CA ARG A 246 -21.28 -5.44 -9.75
C ARG A 246 -21.71 -3.99 -9.52
N SER A 247 -22.55 -3.45 -10.39
CA SER A 247 -23.04 -2.07 -10.26
C SER A 247 -23.86 -1.87 -8.99
N GLY A 248 -24.69 -2.85 -8.60
CA GLY A 248 -25.46 -2.83 -7.36
C GLY A 248 -24.55 -2.78 -6.12
N VAL A 249 -23.54 -3.66 -6.07
CA VAL A 249 -22.59 -3.72 -4.94
C VAL A 249 -21.72 -2.47 -4.84
N LEU A 250 -21.24 -1.92 -5.97
CA LEU A 250 -20.51 -0.65 -5.96
C LEU A 250 -21.40 0.51 -5.45
N ASN A 251 -22.67 0.54 -5.84
CA ASN A 251 -23.62 1.53 -5.33
C ASN A 251 -23.89 1.38 -3.83
N GLU A 252 -23.99 0.16 -3.31
CA GLU A 252 -24.07 -0.10 -1.87
C GLU A 252 -22.81 0.37 -1.14
N ALA A 253 -21.63 0.09 -1.69
CA ALA A 253 -20.35 0.52 -1.13
C ALA A 253 -20.24 2.04 -1.09
N LEU A 254 -20.63 2.73 -2.17
CA LEU A 254 -20.66 4.19 -2.24
C LEU A 254 -21.65 4.80 -1.24
N ARG A 255 -22.84 4.21 -1.08
CA ARG A 255 -23.80 4.65 -0.06
C ARG A 255 -23.22 4.53 1.34
N ALA A 256 -22.57 3.41 1.65
CA ALA A 256 -21.90 3.23 2.94
C ALA A 256 -20.74 4.24 3.13
N ALA A 257 -19.92 4.46 2.10
CA ALA A 257 -18.84 5.46 2.16
C ALA A 257 -19.38 6.87 2.45
N ARG A 258 -20.51 7.23 1.84
CA ARG A 258 -21.18 8.53 2.03
C ARG A 258 -21.76 8.74 3.43
N THR A 259 -22.11 7.67 4.17
CA THR A 259 -22.65 7.79 5.53
C THR A 259 -21.57 7.86 6.61
N ILE A 260 -20.31 7.65 6.26
CA ILE A 260 -19.17 7.80 7.18
C ILE A 260 -19.14 9.26 7.70
N ARG A 261 -19.17 9.40 9.04
CA ARG A 261 -19.20 10.72 9.71
C ARG A 261 -17.83 11.36 9.86
N ASP A 262 -16.78 10.56 9.91
CA ASP A 262 -15.40 11.04 10.00
C ASP A 262 -14.94 11.46 8.60
N GLU A 263 -14.63 12.74 8.42
CA GLU A 263 -14.27 13.29 7.11
C GLU A 263 -13.03 12.61 6.48
N PRO A 264 -11.96 12.28 7.23
CA PRO A 264 -10.87 11.43 6.73
C PRO A 264 -11.36 10.07 6.23
N GLY A 265 -12.10 9.32 7.07
CA GLY A 265 -12.60 8.01 6.68
C GLY A 265 -13.54 8.04 5.47
N GLN A 266 -14.34 9.10 5.32
CA GLN A 266 -15.19 9.31 4.15
C GLN A 266 -14.36 9.56 2.89
N ALA A 267 -13.36 10.45 2.97
CA ALA A 267 -12.47 10.76 1.85
C ALA A 267 -11.73 9.50 1.38
N ASP A 268 -11.17 8.72 2.31
CA ASP A 268 -10.42 7.50 2.01
C ASP A 268 -11.30 6.43 1.36
N ALA A 269 -12.51 6.20 1.89
CA ALA A 269 -13.44 5.21 1.34
C ALA A 269 -13.88 5.56 -0.09
N LEU A 270 -14.18 6.84 -0.36
CA LEU A 270 -14.54 7.30 -1.70
C LEU A 270 -13.35 7.24 -2.66
N ALA A 271 -12.16 7.61 -2.19
CA ALA A 271 -10.91 7.53 -2.96
C ALA A 271 -10.58 6.08 -3.36
N ALA A 272 -10.83 5.11 -2.49
CA ALA A 272 -10.60 3.69 -2.74
C ALA A 272 -11.60 3.08 -3.75
N LEU A 273 -12.82 3.62 -3.82
CA LEU A 273 -13.86 3.16 -4.75
C LEU A 273 -13.70 3.75 -6.16
N ALA A 274 -13.13 4.95 -6.29
CA ALA A 274 -13.00 5.66 -7.55
C ALA A 274 -12.32 4.87 -8.70
N PRO A 275 -11.24 4.08 -8.49
CA PRO A 275 -10.62 3.28 -9.55
C PRO A 275 -11.54 2.20 -10.13
N GLN A 276 -12.61 1.83 -9.43
CA GLN A 276 -13.55 0.79 -9.85
C GLN A 276 -14.73 1.33 -10.68
N LEU A 277 -14.83 2.65 -10.80
CA LEU A 277 -15.89 3.36 -11.51
C LEU A 277 -15.39 3.86 -12.88
N SER A 278 -16.31 4.23 -13.76
CA SER A 278 -16.00 4.74 -15.09
C SER A 278 -16.79 6.01 -15.43
N GLY A 279 -16.23 6.85 -16.30
CA GLY A 279 -16.91 8.02 -16.84
C GLY A 279 -17.29 9.08 -15.79
N GLU A 280 -18.53 9.53 -15.83
CA GLU A 280 -19.08 10.60 -14.99
C GLU A 280 -19.12 10.18 -13.51
N GLU A 281 -19.56 8.97 -13.20
CA GLU A 281 -19.63 8.46 -11.81
C GLU A 281 -18.27 8.50 -11.11
N ARG A 282 -17.19 8.11 -11.81
CA ARG A 282 -15.82 8.21 -11.29
C ARG A 282 -15.45 9.66 -10.98
N SER A 283 -15.79 10.58 -11.87
CA SER A 283 -15.46 12.00 -11.71
C SER A 283 -16.21 12.62 -10.53
N ASP A 284 -17.49 12.27 -10.36
CA ASP A 284 -18.30 12.74 -9.25
C ASP A 284 -17.81 12.22 -7.90
N VAL A 285 -17.46 10.94 -7.82
CA VAL A 285 -16.93 10.34 -6.59
C VAL A 285 -15.58 10.93 -6.21
N LEU A 286 -14.69 11.19 -7.18
CA LEU A 286 -13.43 11.88 -6.92
C LEU A 286 -13.64 13.32 -6.45
N ASN A 287 -14.62 14.04 -7.01
CA ASN A 287 -14.98 15.39 -6.56
C ASN A 287 -15.55 15.38 -5.13
N GLU A 288 -16.34 14.37 -4.79
CA GLU A 288 -16.89 14.17 -3.45
C GLU A 288 -15.77 13.87 -2.44
N ALA A 289 -14.86 12.96 -2.78
CA ALA A 289 -13.69 12.66 -1.95
C ALA A 289 -12.80 13.89 -1.74
N LEU A 290 -12.58 14.69 -2.79
CA LEU A 290 -11.81 15.94 -2.71
C LEU A 290 -12.49 16.97 -1.79
N ARG A 291 -13.83 17.08 -1.84
CA ARG A 291 -14.59 17.96 -0.93
C ARG A 291 -14.48 17.49 0.52
N ALA A 292 -14.64 16.19 0.77
CA ALA A 292 -14.48 15.61 2.11
C ALA A 292 -13.06 15.82 2.66
N ALA A 293 -12.03 15.58 1.83
CA ALA A 293 -10.64 15.84 2.20
C ALA A 293 -10.43 17.30 2.60
N ARG A 294 -10.99 18.26 1.84
CA ARG A 294 -10.89 19.70 2.13
C ARG A 294 -11.54 20.12 3.45
N THR A 295 -12.58 19.42 3.91
CA THR A 295 -13.27 19.73 5.18
C THR A 295 -12.56 19.17 6.41
N ILE A 296 -11.56 18.29 6.24
CA ILE A 296 -10.77 17.75 7.35
C ILE A 296 -10.13 18.89 8.14
N ARG A 297 -10.45 18.98 9.43
CA ARG A 297 -9.95 20.04 10.33
C ARG A 297 -8.47 19.91 10.64
N ASN A 298 -7.99 18.67 10.79
CA ASN A 298 -6.59 18.41 11.06
C ASN A 298 -5.79 18.64 9.78
N ASP A 299 -4.93 19.66 9.77
CA ASP A 299 -4.18 20.08 8.59
C ASP A 299 -3.27 18.98 8.03
N TRP A 300 -2.74 18.10 8.89
CA TRP A 300 -1.93 16.93 8.49
C TRP A 300 -2.80 15.88 7.78
N ARG A 301 -3.90 15.45 8.42
CA ARG A 301 -4.84 14.48 7.80
C ARG A 301 -5.43 15.00 6.49
N ARG A 302 -5.66 16.32 6.41
CA ARG A 302 -6.12 16.98 5.19
C ARG A 302 -5.09 16.87 4.08
N ALA A 303 -3.84 17.20 4.36
CA ALA A 303 -2.77 17.11 3.37
C ALA A 303 -2.57 15.68 2.89
N ASP A 304 -2.61 14.70 3.80
CA ASP A 304 -2.45 13.29 3.48
C ASP A 304 -3.57 12.76 2.58
N ALA A 305 -4.84 13.04 2.92
CA ALA A 305 -5.98 12.67 2.09
C ALA A 305 -5.92 13.31 0.69
N LEU A 306 -5.51 14.58 0.60
CA LEU A 306 -5.33 15.27 -0.68
C LEU A 306 -4.20 14.66 -1.52
N ALA A 307 -3.10 14.26 -0.87
CA ALA A 307 -1.97 13.62 -1.51
C ALA A 307 -2.34 12.24 -2.06
N ALA A 308 -3.09 11.44 -1.30
CA ALA A 308 -3.59 10.14 -1.73
C ALA A 308 -4.56 10.23 -2.92
N LEU A 309 -5.34 11.30 -3.01
CA LEU A 309 -6.27 11.54 -4.12
C LEU A 309 -5.58 12.02 -5.40
N ALA A 310 -4.51 12.80 -5.28
CA ALA A 310 -3.90 13.53 -6.39
C ALA A 310 -3.54 12.67 -7.63
N PRO A 311 -3.00 11.44 -7.50
CA PRO A 311 -2.71 10.58 -8.66
C PRO A 311 -3.95 10.17 -9.47
N GLN A 312 -5.15 10.31 -8.90
CA GLN A 312 -6.40 9.86 -9.52
C GLN A 312 -7.18 10.99 -10.21
N LEU A 313 -6.80 12.24 -9.96
CA LEU A 313 -7.51 13.44 -10.39
C LEU A 313 -7.14 13.86 -11.83
N SER A 314 -8.04 14.60 -12.48
CA SER A 314 -7.68 15.34 -13.70
C SER A 314 -6.64 16.41 -13.38
N GLU A 315 -5.90 16.87 -14.40
CA GLU A 315 -4.79 17.81 -14.22
C GLU A 315 -5.19 19.10 -13.47
N ASP A 316 -6.36 19.67 -13.78
CA ASP A 316 -6.89 20.85 -13.09
C ASP A 316 -7.23 20.59 -11.62
N HIS A 317 -7.86 19.45 -11.32
CA HIS A 317 -8.21 19.06 -9.95
C HIS A 317 -6.97 18.67 -9.14
N MET A 318 -6.00 18.00 -9.77
CA MET A 318 -4.71 17.66 -9.17
C MET A 318 -3.95 18.93 -8.78
N ARG A 319 -3.87 19.93 -9.68
CA ARG A 319 -3.26 21.23 -9.40
C ARG A 319 -3.94 21.92 -8.21
N SER A 320 -5.27 21.93 -8.19
CA SER A 320 -6.03 22.55 -7.10
C SER A 320 -5.82 21.81 -5.77
N ALA A 321 -5.82 20.48 -5.76
CA ALA A 321 -5.59 19.68 -4.56
C ALA A 321 -4.20 19.92 -3.97
N ILE A 322 -3.19 20.04 -4.82
CA ILE A 322 -1.81 20.35 -4.41
C ILE A 322 -1.69 21.75 -3.81
N LEU A 323 -2.39 22.74 -4.36
CA LEU A 323 -2.41 24.10 -3.79
C LEU A 323 -3.06 24.12 -2.39
N ASP A 324 -4.17 23.39 -2.22
CA ASP A 324 -4.87 23.29 -0.93
C ASP A 324 -4.05 22.54 0.12
N MET A 325 -3.35 21.49 -0.32
CA MET A 325 -2.39 20.75 0.49
C MET A 325 -1.27 21.69 0.96
N LEU A 326 -0.59 22.40 0.06
CA LEU A 326 0.47 23.36 0.43
C LEU A 326 -0.04 24.46 1.38
N ALA A 327 -1.28 24.91 1.22
CA ALA A 327 -1.92 25.89 2.09
C ALA A 327 -2.36 25.31 3.46
N ALA A 328 -2.61 24.01 3.55
CA ALA A 328 -2.79 23.31 4.82
C ALA A 328 -1.46 23.22 5.57
N LEU A 329 -0.38 22.89 4.86
CA LEU A 329 0.94 22.66 5.44
C LEU A 329 1.63 23.94 5.92
N SER A 330 1.43 25.06 5.21
CA SER A 330 2.01 26.35 5.59
C SER A 330 1.51 26.88 6.94
N ARG A 331 0.33 26.43 7.41
CA ARG A 331 -0.26 26.83 8.70
C ARG A 331 0.38 26.14 9.91
N GLN A 332 1.13 25.06 9.73
CA GLN A 332 1.60 24.21 10.83
C GLN A 332 3.07 24.44 11.25
N GLY A 333 3.78 25.37 10.61
CA GLY A 333 5.18 25.66 10.90
C GLY A 333 6.16 24.61 10.32
N ARG A 334 7.39 25.06 10.03
CA ARG A 334 8.40 24.36 9.20
C ARG A 334 8.73 22.91 9.57
N ARG A 335 8.53 22.48 10.81
CA ARG A 335 9.02 21.19 11.30
C ARG A 335 8.06 20.02 11.04
N ARG A 336 6.75 20.28 10.97
CA ARG A 336 5.72 19.25 10.64
C ARG A 336 5.26 19.30 9.17
N GLY A 337 5.53 20.41 8.46
CA GLY A 337 5.23 20.54 7.03
C GLY A 337 6.15 19.72 6.11
N LEU A 338 7.29 19.23 6.62
CA LEU A 338 8.27 18.42 5.86
C LEU A 338 7.88 16.94 5.80
N GLU A 339 7.31 16.37 6.87
CA GLU A 339 6.68 15.03 6.88
C GLU A 339 5.49 14.92 5.90
N CYS A 340 4.91 16.05 5.47
CA CYS A 340 3.75 16.08 4.58
C CYS A 340 4.09 16.25 3.10
N LEU A 341 5.32 16.64 2.76
CA LEU A 341 5.81 16.54 1.38
C LEU A 341 6.09 15.08 1.00
N GLU A 342 6.16 14.17 2.00
CA GLU A 342 6.31 12.70 1.90
C GLU A 342 5.23 12.03 1.07
N SER A 343 3.96 12.12 1.51
CA SER A 343 2.86 11.43 0.85
C SER A 343 2.48 12.11 -0.46
N ALA A 344 2.87 13.37 -0.62
CA ALA A 344 2.61 14.19 -1.79
C ALA A 344 3.70 14.15 -2.88
N ALA A 345 4.89 13.61 -2.58
CA ALA A 345 6.02 13.60 -3.51
C ALA A 345 5.67 12.94 -4.88
N PRO A 346 4.93 11.82 -4.95
CA PRO A 346 4.51 11.24 -6.23
C PRO A 346 3.58 12.17 -7.04
N ALA A 347 2.69 12.88 -6.34
CA ALA A 347 1.74 13.81 -6.95
C ALA A 347 2.41 15.12 -7.42
N LEU A 348 3.38 15.61 -6.67
CA LEU A 348 4.19 16.78 -7.01
C LEU A 348 5.16 16.49 -8.16
N ALA A 349 5.71 15.27 -8.24
CA ALA A 349 6.57 14.83 -9.34
C ALA A 349 5.82 14.82 -10.70
N GLY A 350 4.52 14.50 -10.70
CA GLY A 350 3.66 14.55 -11.88
C GLY A 350 3.42 15.96 -12.44
N LEU A 351 3.53 17.02 -11.62
CA LEU A 351 3.26 18.42 -12.00
C LEU A 351 4.50 19.29 -12.19
N GLY A 352 5.71 18.74 -12.03
CA GLY A 352 6.98 19.47 -12.15
C GLY A 352 7.19 20.19 -13.50
N GLY A 353 6.36 19.89 -14.50
CA GLY A 353 6.32 20.61 -15.78
C GLY A 353 5.61 21.97 -15.76
N GLU A 354 4.62 22.21 -14.88
CA GLU A 354 3.66 23.32 -15.06
C GLU A 354 3.48 24.26 -13.85
N LEU A 355 4.05 23.95 -12.68
CA LEU A 355 4.01 24.85 -11.51
C LEU A 355 4.80 26.17 -11.70
N ARG A 356 5.41 26.39 -12.87
CA ARG A 356 6.17 27.59 -13.23
C ARG A 356 5.34 28.84 -13.53
N SER A 357 4.00 28.79 -13.61
CA SER A 357 3.21 29.96 -14.05
C SER A 357 2.38 30.67 -12.97
N SER A 358 2.32 30.17 -11.73
CA SER A 358 1.41 30.70 -10.70
C SER A 358 2.13 31.20 -9.44
N LYS A 359 1.60 32.29 -8.88
CA LYS A 359 2.14 33.20 -7.86
C LYS A 359 2.34 32.57 -6.45
N LEU A 360 3.07 31.46 -6.33
CA LEU A 360 3.36 30.83 -5.03
C LEU A 360 4.64 31.34 -4.36
N SER A 361 5.59 31.86 -5.13
CA SER A 361 6.89 32.32 -4.63
C SER A 361 6.82 33.54 -3.68
N LYS A 362 5.66 34.20 -3.56
CA LYS A 362 5.47 35.30 -2.59
C LYS A 362 4.87 34.87 -1.24
N ARG A 363 4.31 33.66 -1.11
CA ARG A 363 3.62 33.23 0.12
C ARG A 363 4.48 32.40 1.08
N PHE A 364 5.68 31.97 0.66
CA PHE A 364 6.63 31.21 1.48
C PHE A 364 7.90 32.02 1.84
N ALA A 365 7.99 33.28 1.41
CA ALA A 365 9.10 34.19 1.70
C ALA A 365 8.82 35.16 2.88
N MET A 366 7.74 34.92 3.64
CA MET A 366 7.38 35.62 4.87
C MET A 366 6.94 34.57 5.88
#